data_AF-A0A529UAI5-F1
#
_entry.id   AF-A0A529UAI5-F1
#
_cell.length_a   1.000
_cell.length_b   1.000
_cell.length_c   1.000
_cell.angle_alpha   90.00
_cell.angle_beta   90.00
_cell.angle_gamma   90.00
#
_symmetry.space_group_name_H-M   'P 1'
#
loop_
_entity.id
_entity.type
_entity.pdbx_description
1 polymer ?
#
loop_
_entity_poly.entity_id
_entity_poly.type
_entity_poly.pdbx_seq_one_letter_code
_entity_poly.pdbx_strand_id
1 'polypeptide(L)'
;METSSETGDAAGISAAPVIEVVADIAASFTYASFQNAIPVIRSIALNNPTQQGFEKCTLELTSNPPFLRAKSWTIDRIVAGDRLPLSDRKIDLDAGYLAGLNEAERGEITLRLTSGGAVLAEQRVAVRLLARDEWGGVVDMAQLLAAFVMPNDPAIAGLLRSAAELLAAHGHPSSLDGYQSGNPQRAFMLAAAIYSAIAGLSLHYAEPPASFESRGQKIRRPSIITAEKLATCLDTSLLFASALEATGLHPVVLMFQGHAAVGVWMTQRTLANAIELDA
;
A
#
# COMPACT_ATOMS: atom_id res chain seq x y z
N MET A 1 -21.73 64.92 30.29
CA MET A 1 -20.73 64.96 29.22
C MET A 1 -20.76 63.59 28.59
N GLU A 2 -21.50 63.52 27.49
CA GLU A 2 -21.70 62.35 26.64
C GLU A 2 -20.37 61.82 26.12
N THR A 3 -20.26 60.50 25.97
CA THR A 3 -19.77 59.88 24.73
C THR A 3 -20.34 58.46 24.63
N SER A 4 -21.34 58.34 23.77
CA SER A 4 -21.81 57.09 23.19
C SER A 4 -20.72 56.52 22.27
N SER A 5 -20.52 55.20 22.29
CA SER A 5 -19.85 54.48 21.22
C SER A 5 -20.59 53.17 20.96
N GLU A 6 -21.61 53.25 20.10
CA GLU A 6 -22.05 52.11 19.30
C GLU A 6 -21.02 51.83 18.21
N THR A 7 -20.86 50.54 17.91
CA THR A 7 -20.82 49.89 16.58
C THR A 7 -19.68 48.90 16.43
N GLY A 8 -20.05 47.72 15.93
CA GLY A 8 -19.12 46.69 15.46
C GLY A 8 -19.57 45.27 15.74
N ASP A 9 -20.85 44.96 15.55
CA ASP A 9 -21.34 43.59 15.48
C ASP A 9 -20.68 42.91 14.26
N ALA A 10 -19.67 42.08 14.52
CA ALA A 10 -19.00 41.29 13.51
C ALA A 10 -19.95 40.15 13.13
N ALA A 11 -20.86 40.45 12.20
CA ALA A 11 -21.71 39.46 11.56
C ALA A 11 -20.82 38.35 11.00
N GLY A 12 -20.79 37.21 11.70
CA GLY A 12 -20.20 35.98 11.21
C GLY A 12 -20.86 35.65 9.89
N ILE A 13 -20.07 35.58 8.83
CA ILE A 13 -20.50 35.07 7.53
C ILE A 13 -20.81 33.59 7.76
N SER A 14 -22.07 33.28 8.05
CA SER A 14 -22.58 31.92 7.99
C SER A 14 -22.45 31.48 6.54
N ALA A 15 -21.46 30.65 6.24
CA ALA A 15 -21.41 29.95 4.96
C ALA A 15 -22.78 29.27 4.78
N ALA A 16 -23.44 29.52 3.64
CA ALA A 16 -24.69 28.85 3.31
C ALA A 16 -24.49 27.33 3.44
N PRO A 17 -25.46 26.57 3.95
CA PRO A 17 -25.28 25.13 4.10
C PRO A 17 -25.10 24.52 2.69
N VAL A 18 -23.92 23.95 2.47
CA VAL A 18 -23.48 23.35 1.20
C VAL A 18 -23.67 21.83 1.31
N ILE A 19 -23.99 21.14 0.21
CA ILE A 19 -23.97 19.66 0.21
C ILE A 19 -22.55 19.21 0.56
N GLU A 20 -22.41 18.15 1.34
CA GLU A 20 -21.12 17.57 1.68
C GLU A 20 -20.89 16.29 0.89
N VAL A 21 -19.71 16.17 0.28
CA VAL A 21 -19.21 14.90 -0.23
C VAL A 21 -18.39 14.25 0.89
N VAL A 22 -18.82 13.07 1.34
CA VAL A 22 -18.14 12.32 2.40
C VAL A 22 -17.54 11.07 1.78
N ALA A 23 -16.23 11.10 1.53
CA ALA A 23 -15.49 9.99 0.95
C ALA A 23 -14.35 9.53 1.86
N ASP A 24 -14.22 8.21 2.01
CA ASP A 24 -13.04 7.54 2.57
C ASP A 24 -12.16 7.07 1.41
N ILE A 25 -11.06 7.78 1.19
CA ILE A 25 -10.11 7.56 0.10
C ILE A 25 -8.79 7.09 0.69
N ALA A 26 -8.15 6.10 0.05
CA ALA A 26 -6.81 5.67 0.43
C ALA A 26 -5.81 6.85 0.36
N ALA A 27 -5.01 7.02 1.41
CA ALA A 27 -4.11 8.17 1.53
C ALA A 27 -2.88 8.10 0.61
N SER A 28 -2.52 6.90 0.16
CA SER A 28 -1.31 6.65 -0.63
C SER A 28 -1.58 5.62 -1.73
N PHE A 29 -0.90 5.76 -2.87
CA PHE A 29 -0.96 4.84 -4.01
C PHE A 29 0.43 4.50 -4.51
N THR A 30 0.66 3.24 -4.87
CA THR A 30 1.89 2.74 -5.51
C THR A 30 1.52 1.83 -6.69
N TYR A 31 2.48 1.45 -7.52
CA TYR A 31 2.28 0.45 -8.58
C TYR A 31 1.73 -0.88 -8.02
N ALA A 32 2.17 -1.28 -6.82
CA ALA A 32 1.61 -2.47 -6.15
C ALA A 32 0.12 -2.31 -5.80
N SER A 33 -0.37 -1.10 -5.53
CA SER A 33 -1.81 -0.83 -5.29
C SER A 33 -2.64 -1.15 -6.53
N PHE A 34 -2.14 -0.79 -7.72
CA PHE A 34 -2.78 -1.13 -9.00
C PHE A 34 -2.79 -2.65 -9.22
N GLN A 35 -1.64 -3.31 -9.10
CA GLN A 35 -1.53 -4.76 -9.38
C GLN A 35 -2.34 -5.64 -8.43
N ASN A 36 -2.56 -5.18 -7.19
CA ASN A 36 -3.34 -5.89 -6.18
C ASN A 36 -4.78 -5.37 -6.03
N ALA A 37 -5.26 -4.55 -6.98
CA ALA A 37 -6.62 -4.03 -7.02
C ALA A 37 -7.09 -3.36 -5.71
N ILE A 38 -6.20 -2.60 -5.06
CA ILE A 38 -6.53 -1.90 -3.81
C ILE A 38 -7.59 -0.83 -4.10
N PRO A 39 -8.69 -0.79 -3.34
CA PRO A 39 -9.75 0.17 -3.57
C PRO A 39 -9.28 1.60 -3.29
N VAL A 40 -9.40 2.47 -4.31
CA VAL A 40 -9.14 3.92 -4.17
C VAL A 40 -10.15 4.56 -3.22
N ILE A 41 -11.43 4.21 -3.39
CA ILE A 41 -12.53 4.68 -2.54
C ILE A 41 -13.05 3.50 -1.73
N ARG A 42 -12.94 3.59 -0.40
CA ARG A 42 -13.52 2.60 0.52
C ARG A 42 -14.98 2.87 0.76
N SER A 43 -15.38 4.14 0.88
CA SER A 43 -16.78 4.56 0.95
C SER A 43 -16.97 5.95 0.36
N ILE A 44 -18.16 6.22 -0.16
CA ILE A 44 -18.55 7.56 -0.60
C ILE A 44 -20.05 7.77 -0.42
N ALA A 45 -20.43 8.95 0.07
CA ALA A 45 -21.80 9.37 0.24
C ALA A 45 -21.94 10.87 0.02
N LEU A 46 -23.14 11.30 -0.36
CA LEU A 46 -23.55 12.69 -0.40
C LEU A 46 -24.43 12.96 0.80
N ASN A 47 -24.06 13.93 1.63
CA ASN A 47 -24.83 14.37 2.78
C ASN A 47 -25.45 15.74 2.47
N ASN A 48 -26.78 15.84 2.49
CA ASN A 48 -27.49 17.08 2.24
C ASN A 48 -28.10 17.61 3.54
N PRO A 49 -27.38 18.45 4.31
CA PRO A 49 -27.92 19.02 5.55
C PRO A 49 -28.95 20.13 5.30
N THR A 50 -29.21 20.49 4.05
CA THR A 50 -30.11 21.60 3.69
C THR A 50 -31.58 21.16 3.68
N GLN A 51 -32.47 22.15 3.70
CA GLN A 51 -33.92 21.94 3.52
C GLN A 51 -34.33 21.87 2.02
N GLN A 52 -33.37 21.96 1.10
CA GLN A 52 -33.61 21.95 -0.34
C GLN A 52 -33.20 20.60 -0.95
N GLY A 53 -34.05 20.08 -1.85
CA GLY A 53 -33.71 18.95 -2.70
C GLY A 53 -33.00 19.39 -3.97
N PHE A 54 -32.10 18.55 -4.48
CA PHE A 54 -31.37 18.80 -5.72
C PHE A 54 -31.64 17.66 -6.71
N GLU A 55 -31.79 17.99 -7.98
CA GLU A 55 -32.07 17.02 -9.04
C GLU A 55 -31.01 17.11 -10.14
N LYS A 56 -30.86 16.02 -10.91
CA LYS A 56 -29.95 15.93 -12.06
C LYS A 56 -28.53 16.39 -11.70
N CYS A 57 -28.01 15.85 -10.61
CA CYS A 57 -26.67 16.17 -10.13
C CYS A 57 -25.63 15.26 -10.81
N THR A 58 -24.44 15.79 -11.02
CA THR A 58 -23.27 15.03 -11.47
C THR A 58 -22.17 15.18 -10.43
N LEU A 59 -21.72 14.07 -9.87
CA LEU A 59 -20.49 14.02 -9.09
C LEU A 59 -19.36 13.60 -10.03
N GLU A 60 -18.28 14.35 -10.07
CA GLU A 60 -17.09 14.04 -10.85
C GLU A 60 -15.90 13.81 -9.92
N LEU A 61 -15.13 12.76 -10.17
CA LEU A 61 -13.83 12.51 -9.57
C LEU A 61 -12.75 12.68 -10.63
N THR A 62 -11.77 13.52 -10.33
CA THR A 62 -10.55 13.73 -11.13
C THR A 62 -9.31 13.69 -10.24
N SER A 63 -8.14 13.64 -10.86
CA SER A 63 -6.86 13.70 -10.14
C SER A 63 -5.87 14.65 -10.79
N ASN A 64 -4.98 15.21 -9.98
CA ASN A 64 -3.80 15.93 -10.43
C ASN A 64 -2.58 15.51 -9.59
N PRO A 65 -1.50 14.97 -10.19
CA PRO A 65 -1.38 14.54 -11.60
C PRO A 65 -2.43 13.48 -12.00
N PRO A 66 -2.60 13.14 -13.29
CA PRO A 66 -3.65 12.22 -13.75
C PRO A 66 -3.31 10.75 -13.47
N PHE A 67 -3.11 10.39 -12.20
CA PHE A 67 -2.72 9.04 -11.75
C PHE A 67 -3.89 8.04 -11.68
N LEU A 68 -5.12 8.50 -11.95
CA LEU A 68 -6.32 7.68 -12.05
C LEU A 68 -7.20 8.16 -13.20
N ARG A 69 -8.09 7.27 -13.67
CA ARG A 69 -9.12 7.63 -14.64
C ARG A 69 -10.21 8.46 -13.97
N ALA A 70 -10.58 9.57 -14.62
CA ALA A 70 -11.71 10.36 -14.20
C ALA A 70 -12.99 9.52 -14.21
N LYS A 71 -13.90 9.78 -13.26
CA LYS A 71 -15.18 9.09 -13.12
C LYS A 71 -16.29 10.08 -12.85
N SER A 72 -17.45 9.83 -13.45
CA SER A 72 -18.66 10.61 -13.19
C SER A 72 -19.79 9.71 -12.72
N TRP A 73 -20.52 10.15 -11.69
CA TRP A 73 -21.77 9.55 -11.25
C TRP A 73 -22.92 10.50 -11.59
N THR A 74 -23.93 9.97 -12.28
CA THR A 74 -25.21 10.66 -12.48
C THR A 74 -26.12 10.36 -11.31
N ILE A 75 -26.62 11.40 -10.66
CA ILE A 75 -27.48 11.31 -9.47
C ILE A 75 -28.80 12.00 -9.78
N ASP A 76 -29.88 11.23 -9.86
CA ASP A 76 -31.19 11.74 -10.24
C ASP A 76 -31.72 12.76 -9.23
N ARG A 77 -31.60 12.45 -7.93
CA ARG A 77 -32.08 13.31 -6.84
C ARG A 77 -31.30 13.11 -5.55
N ILE A 78 -31.05 14.21 -4.84
CA ILE A 78 -30.55 14.27 -3.47
C ILE A 78 -31.65 14.92 -2.62
N VAL A 79 -32.22 14.18 -1.68
CA VAL A 79 -33.35 14.65 -0.86
C VAL A 79 -32.85 15.58 0.25
N ALA A 80 -33.67 16.55 0.65
CA ALA A 80 -33.39 17.45 1.78
C ALA A 80 -33.21 16.66 3.08
N GLY A 81 -32.15 16.95 3.84
CA GLY A 81 -31.85 16.28 5.10
C GLY A 81 -31.39 14.82 5.00
N ASP A 82 -31.13 14.31 3.79
CA ASP A 82 -30.83 12.88 3.56
C ASP A 82 -29.34 12.62 3.27
N ARG A 83 -28.92 11.37 3.48
CA ARG A 83 -27.60 10.85 3.15
C ARG A 83 -27.71 9.77 2.08
N LEU A 84 -27.16 10.06 0.90
CA LEU A 84 -27.15 9.14 -0.25
C LEU A 84 -25.80 8.43 -0.38
N PRO A 85 -25.67 7.16 0.02
CA PRO A 85 -24.46 6.37 -0.25
C PRO A 85 -24.38 5.99 -1.74
N LEU A 86 -23.18 6.04 -2.33
CA LEU A 86 -22.94 5.58 -3.70
C LEU A 86 -22.29 4.20 -3.69
N SER A 87 -22.90 3.23 -4.37
CA SER A 87 -22.46 1.83 -4.38
C SER A 87 -21.30 1.56 -5.33
N ASP A 88 -21.27 2.24 -6.49
CA ASP A 88 -20.19 2.12 -7.47
C ASP A 88 -18.96 2.92 -7.02
N ARG A 89 -17.97 2.21 -6.49
CA ARG A 89 -16.70 2.75 -5.97
C ARG A 89 -15.51 2.42 -6.87
N LYS A 90 -15.74 1.81 -8.05
CA LYS A 90 -14.65 1.35 -8.91
C LYS A 90 -13.95 2.55 -9.54
N ILE A 91 -12.67 2.71 -9.24
CA ILE A 91 -11.78 3.71 -9.85
C ILE A 91 -10.57 2.97 -10.39
N ASP A 92 -10.24 3.20 -11.65
CA ASP A 92 -9.05 2.61 -12.28
C ASP A 92 -7.86 3.53 -12.05
N LEU A 93 -6.79 3.01 -11.43
CA LEU A 93 -5.49 3.66 -11.36
C LEU A 93 -4.78 3.61 -12.72
N ASP A 94 -3.99 4.62 -13.04
CA ASP A 94 -3.13 4.61 -14.23
C ASP A 94 -1.81 3.86 -13.93
N ALA A 95 -1.72 2.64 -14.47
CA ALA A 95 -0.57 1.78 -14.29
C ALA A 95 0.71 2.35 -14.89
N GLY A 96 0.62 3.04 -16.03
CA GLY A 96 1.77 3.61 -16.72
C GLY A 96 2.36 4.78 -15.91
N TYR A 97 1.48 5.63 -15.38
CA TYR A 97 1.87 6.72 -14.48
C TYR A 97 2.57 6.16 -13.22
N LEU A 98 1.93 5.24 -12.49
CA LEU A 98 2.47 4.70 -11.24
C LEU A 98 3.76 3.88 -11.45
N ALA A 99 3.88 3.15 -12.56
CA ALA A 99 5.12 2.44 -12.91
C ALA A 99 6.28 3.39 -13.23
N GLY A 100 5.98 4.59 -13.75
CA GLY A 100 6.97 5.60 -14.12
C GLY A 100 7.59 6.36 -12.94
N LEU A 101 6.97 6.32 -11.75
CA LEU A 101 7.44 7.05 -10.58
C LEU A 101 8.74 6.45 -10.02
N ASN A 102 9.83 7.22 -10.12
CA ASN A 102 11.11 6.91 -9.46
C ASN A 102 11.19 7.45 -8.04
N GLU A 103 10.48 8.55 -7.76
CA GLU A 103 10.41 9.20 -6.45
C GLU A 103 8.94 9.40 -6.08
N ALA A 104 8.67 9.51 -4.78
CA ALA A 104 7.34 9.84 -4.31
C ALA A 104 6.98 11.29 -4.67
N GLU A 105 5.74 11.48 -5.11
CA GLU A 105 5.18 12.77 -5.45
C GLU A 105 3.88 13.03 -4.65
N ARG A 106 3.44 14.28 -4.66
CA ARG A 106 2.14 14.66 -4.09
C ARG A 106 1.09 14.61 -5.18
N GLY A 107 -0.07 14.05 -4.87
CA GLY A 107 -1.25 14.08 -5.71
C GLY A 107 -2.44 14.67 -4.98
N GLU A 108 -3.47 15.01 -5.74
CA GLU A 108 -4.76 15.44 -5.23
C GLU A 108 -5.87 14.74 -6.00
N ILE A 109 -6.87 14.24 -5.27
CA ILE A 109 -8.14 13.78 -5.84
C ILE A 109 -9.17 14.88 -5.61
N THR A 110 -9.84 15.33 -6.67
CA THR A 110 -10.94 16.28 -6.57
C THR A 110 -12.26 15.58 -6.82
N LEU A 111 -13.19 15.71 -5.89
CA LEU A 111 -14.60 15.33 -5.99
C LEU A 111 -15.43 16.59 -6.13
N ARG A 112 -16.10 16.79 -7.27
CA ARG A 112 -16.90 17.98 -7.56
C ARG A 112 -18.34 17.58 -7.84
N LEU A 113 -19.27 18.04 -7.02
CA LEU A 113 -20.71 17.86 -7.23
C LEU A 113 -21.27 19.09 -7.94
N THR A 114 -22.01 18.89 -9.02
CA THR A 114 -22.65 19.97 -9.79
C THR A 114 -24.12 19.67 -10.05
N SER A 115 -24.94 20.70 -10.20
CA SER A 115 -26.32 20.61 -10.71
C SER A 115 -26.62 21.86 -11.54
N GLY A 116 -27.17 21.67 -12.74
CA GLY A 116 -27.50 22.79 -13.63
C GLY A 116 -26.31 23.69 -13.98
N GLY A 117 -25.07 23.18 -13.93
CA GLY A 117 -23.83 23.93 -14.13
C GLY A 117 -23.30 24.67 -12.91
N ALA A 118 -24.06 24.73 -11.81
CA ALA A 118 -23.59 25.28 -10.53
C ALA A 118 -22.84 24.22 -9.72
N VAL A 119 -21.72 24.60 -9.10
CA VAL A 119 -21.00 23.72 -8.17
C VAL A 119 -21.73 23.72 -6.83
N LEU A 120 -22.20 22.55 -6.43
CA LEU A 120 -22.92 22.33 -5.17
C LEU A 120 -21.99 21.90 -4.05
N ALA A 121 -20.85 21.27 -4.36
CA ALA A 121 -19.84 20.86 -3.40
C ALA A 121 -18.51 20.59 -4.11
N GLU A 122 -17.40 20.82 -3.42
CA GLU A 122 -16.08 20.43 -3.90
C GLU A 122 -15.26 19.94 -2.71
N GLN A 123 -14.75 18.71 -2.80
CA GLN A 123 -13.84 18.13 -1.84
C GLN A 123 -12.52 17.81 -2.54
N ARG A 124 -11.42 18.25 -1.94
CA ARG A 124 -10.07 17.94 -2.40
C ARG A 124 -9.37 17.10 -1.35
N VAL A 125 -8.82 15.97 -1.77
CA VAL A 125 -8.13 15.02 -0.91
C VAL A 125 -6.68 14.92 -1.37
N ALA A 126 -5.77 15.42 -0.55
CA ALA A 126 -4.35 15.25 -0.77
C ALA A 126 -3.95 13.78 -0.56
N VAL A 127 -3.15 13.24 -1.47
CA VAL A 127 -2.68 11.85 -1.43
C VAL A 127 -1.19 11.79 -1.76
N ARG A 128 -0.55 10.69 -1.38
CA ARG A 128 0.84 10.39 -1.75
C ARG A 128 0.87 9.42 -2.93
N LEU A 129 1.69 9.73 -3.92
CA LEU A 129 1.96 8.84 -5.05
C LEU A 129 3.37 8.30 -4.83
N LEU A 130 3.48 7.09 -4.30
CA LEU A 130 4.75 6.50 -3.91
C LEU A 130 5.51 6.01 -5.15
N ALA A 131 6.85 5.95 -5.04
CA ALA A 131 7.65 5.34 -6.10
C ALA A 131 7.22 3.88 -6.36
N ARG A 132 7.48 3.37 -7.56
CA ARG A 132 7.09 2.00 -7.96
C ARG A 132 7.61 0.89 -7.03
N ASP A 133 8.72 1.17 -6.35
CA ASP A 133 9.46 0.29 -5.44
C ASP A 133 9.32 0.73 -3.98
N GLU A 134 8.42 1.67 -3.68
CA GLU A 134 8.15 2.14 -2.33
C GLU A 134 6.90 1.47 -1.76
N TRP A 135 7.07 0.88 -0.58
CA TRP A 135 5.99 0.39 0.25
C TRP A 135 5.57 1.48 1.24
N GLY A 136 4.27 1.64 1.50
CA GLY A 136 3.71 2.73 2.30
C GLY A 136 3.59 2.48 3.81
N GLY A 137 4.18 1.42 4.35
CA GLY A 137 4.15 1.11 5.78
C GLY A 137 2.90 0.35 6.24
N VAL A 138 2.89 -0.13 7.49
CA VAL A 138 1.82 -0.98 8.03
C VAL A 138 0.49 -0.24 8.22
N VAL A 139 0.53 1.08 8.47
CA VAL A 139 -0.67 1.88 8.75
C VAL A 139 -1.60 1.91 7.54
N ASP A 140 -1.04 2.09 6.35
CA ASP A 140 -1.81 2.25 5.12
C ASP A 140 -1.77 1.01 4.21
N MET A 141 -0.67 0.25 4.25
CA MET A 141 -0.31 -0.70 3.20
C MET A 141 0.24 -2.03 3.72
N ALA A 142 -0.07 -2.45 4.95
CA ALA A 142 0.39 -3.73 5.50
C ALA A 142 0.18 -4.91 4.52
N GLN A 143 -1.02 -5.01 3.94
CA GLN A 143 -1.40 -6.08 3.00
C GLN A 143 -0.62 -6.08 1.69
N LEU A 144 0.02 -4.95 1.33
CA LEU A 144 0.79 -4.83 0.09
C LEU A 144 2.25 -5.24 0.27
N LEU A 145 2.73 -5.47 1.49
CA LEU A 145 4.13 -5.82 1.71
C LEU A 145 4.52 -7.12 0.99
N ALA A 146 3.61 -8.09 0.92
CA ALA A 146 3.82 -9.34 0.20
C ALA A 146 4.09 -9.13 -1.31
N ALA A 147 3.61 -8.03 -1.91
CA ALA A 147 3.88 -7.71 -3.32
C ALA A 147 5.37 -7.39 -3.59
N PHE A 148 6.16 -7.18 -2.54
CA PHE A 148 7.60 -6.95 -2.60
C PHE A 148 8.43 -8.22 -2.32
N VAL A 149 7.77 -9.35 -2.09
CA VAL A 149 8.38 -10.68 -2.13
C VAL A 149 8.46 -11.10 -3.60
N MET A 150 9.68 -11.22 -4.13
CA MET A 150 9.96 -11.38 -5.56
C MET A 150 10.67 -12.70 -5.84
N PRO A 151 10.01 -13.87 -5.67
CA PRO A 151 10.63 -15.19 -5.84
C PRO A 151 11.15 -15.43 -7.27
N ASN A 152 10.61 -14.71 -8.25
CA ASN A 152 10.98 -14.81 -9.66
C ASN A 152 12.02 -13.76 -10.12
N ASP A 153 12.56 -12.93 -9.21
CA ASP A 153 13.67 -12.05 -9.58
C ASP A 153 14.90 -12.89 -10.00
N PRO A 154 15.61 -12.53 -11.09
CA PRO A 154 16.73 -13.33 -11.61
C PRO A 154 17.83 -13.63 -10.58
N ALA A 155 18.04 -12.75 -9.58
CA ALA A 155 19.04 -12.98 -8.54
C ALA A 155 18.67 -14.13 -7.59
N ILE A 156 17.38 -14.42 -7.42
CA ILE A 156 16.91 -15.54 -6.58
C ILE A 156 17.41 -16.87 -7.14
N ALA A 157 17.38 -17.07 -8.45
CA ALA A 157 17.87 -18.31 -9.06
C ALA A 157 19.37 -18.56 -8.76
N GLY A 158 20.17 -17.49 -8.68
CA GLY A 158 21.58 -17.57 -8.27
C GLY A 158 21.73 -17.97 -6.80
N LEU A 159 20.93 -17.34 -5.93
CA LEU A 159 20.92 -17.63 -4.51
C LEU A 159 20.50 -19.07 -4.19
N LEU A 160 19.47 -19.56 -4.88
CA LEU A 160 18.99 -20.93 -4.73
C LEU A 160 20.04 -21.96 -5.15
N ARG A 161 20.77 -21.71 -6.25
CA ARG A 161 21.88 -22.57 -6.64
C ARG A 161 22.95 -22.63 -5.56
N SER A 162 23.34 -21.51 -4.97
CA SER A 162 24.31 -21.49 -3.85
C SER A 162 23.79 -22.26 -2.63
N ALA A 163 22.50 -22.16 -2.30
CA ALA A 163 21.90 -22.95 -1.23
C ALA A 163 21.94 -24.46 -1.53
N ALA A 164 21.64 -24.87 -2.76
CA ALA A 164 21.73 -26.27 -3.19
C ALA A 164 23.16 -26.83 -3.14
N GLU A 165 24.15 -26.03 -3.53
CA GLU A 165 25.58 -26.36 -3.43
C GLU A 165 26.02 -26.51 -1.97
N LEU A 166 25.56 -25.62 -1.08
CA LEU A 166 25.84 -25.72 0.36
C LEU A 166 25.26 -26.99 0.98
N LEU A 167 24.04 -27.40 0.60
CA LEU A 167 23.45 -28.67 1.03
C LEU A 167 24.31 -29.87 0.59
N ALA A 168 24.69 -29.89 -0.69
CA ALA A 168 25.52 -30.97 -1.25
C ALA A 168 26.88 -31.05 -0.56
N ALA A 169 27.53 -29.91 -0.31
CA ALA A 169 28.83 -29.83 0.35
C ALA A 169 28.81 -30.40 1.79
N HIS A 170 27.65 -30.39 2.45
CA HIS A 170 27.44 -30.95 3.79
C HIS A 170 26.79 -32.35 3.77
N GLY A 171 26.77 -33.02 2.61
CA GLY A 171 26.27 -34.39 2.48
C GLY A 171 24.74 -34.52 2.51
N HIS A 172 24.00 -33.43 2.27
CA HIS A 172 22.54 -33.43 2.18
C HIS A 172 22.06 -33.41 0.72
N PRO A 173 20.83 -33.87 0.43
CA PRO A 173 20.24 -33.73 -0.89
C PRO A 173 20.16 -32.26 -1.31
N SER A 174 20.62 -31.96 -2.53
CA SER A 174 20.65 -30.60 -3.11
C SER A 174 19.29 -30.12 -3.64
N SER A 175 18.28 -30.99 -3.71
CA SER A 175 16.93 -30.64 -4.16
C SER A 175 16.33 -29.56 -3.26
N LEU A 176 15.72 -28.52 -3.84
CA LEU A 176 15.01 -27.49 -3.10
C LEU A 176 13.52 -27.80 -3.14
N ASP A 177 13.13 -28.83 -2.39
CA ASP A 177 11.86 -29.55 -2.49
C ASP A 177 10.76 -29.01 -1.55
N GLY A 178 11.00 -27.88 -0.88
CA GLY A 178 10.06 -27.24 0.03
C GLY A 178 9.50 -28.23 1.06
N TYR A 179 8.17 -28.36 1.09
CA TYR A 179 7.46 -29.25 2.01
C TYR A 179 7.21 -30.67 1.49
N GLN A 180 7.69 -31.05 0.30
CA GLN A 180 7.30 -32.31 -0.35
C GLN A 180 7.60 -33.57 0.49
N SER A 181 8.68 -33.55 1.28
CA SER A 181 9.03 -34.67 2.17
C SER A 181 8.16 -34.78 3.43
N GLY A 182 7.39 -33.74 3.77
CA GLY A 182 6.63 -33.65 5.03
C GLY A 182 7.50 -33.61 6.30
N ASN A 183 8.82 -33.50 6.16
CA ASN A 183 9.79 -33.60 7.26
C ASN A 183 10.16 -32.19 7.79
N PRO A 184 9.87 -31.86 9.07
CA PRO A 184 10.20 -30.56 9.64
C PRO A 184 11.69 -30.23 9.65
N GLN A 185 12.55 -31.23 9.87
CA GLN A 185 14.00 -31.06 9.81
C GLN A 185 14.47 -30.71 8.40
N ARG A 186 13.77 -31.20 7.36
CA ARG A 186 14.08 -30.83 5.97
C ARG A 186 13.74 -29.37 5.68
N ALA A 187 12.55 -28.90 6.09
CA ALA A 187 12.17 -27.50 5.95
C ALA A 187 13.16 -26.56 6.67
N PHE A 188 13.56 -26.92 7.90
CA PHE A 188 14.60 -26.19 8.64
C PHE A 188 15.93 -26.15 7.87
N MET A 189 16.37 -27.28 7.34
CA MET A 189 17.63 -27.40 6.60
C MET A 189 17.63 -26.56 5.32
N LEU A 190 16.53 -26.52 4.58
CA LEU A 190 16.37 -25.64 3.42
C LEU A 190 16.46 -24.17 3.82
N ALA A 191 15.75 -23.77 4.88
CA ALA A 191 15.81 -22.40 5.40
C ALA A 191 17.23 -22.01 5.85
N ALA A 192 17.94 -22.91 6.55
CA ALA A 192 19.32 -22.70 6.97
C ALA A 192 20.30 -22.59 5.79
N ALA A 193 20.12 -23.39 4.74
CA ALA A 193 20.92 -23.31 3.53
C ALA A 193 20.71 -21.99 2.79
N ILE A 194 19.45 -21.52 2.68
CA ILE A 194 19.13 -20.21 2.10
C ILE A 194 19.73 -19.08 2.93
N TYR A 195 19.56 -19.11 4.26
CA TYR A 195 20.17 -18.13 5.16
C TYR A 195 21.69 -18.06 4.95
N SER A 196 22.34 -19.23 4.88
CA SER A 196 23.79 -19.32 4.67
C SER A 196 24.21 -18.78 3.30
N ALA A 197 23.42 -19.02 2.26
CA ALA A 197 23.66 -18.45 0.93
C ALA A 197 23.52 -16.92 0.95
N ILE A 198 22.53 -16.38 1.65
CA ILE A 198 22.34 -14.92 1.81
C ILE A 198 23.50 -14.32 2.62
N ALA A 199 23.91 -14.97 3.71
CA ALA A 199 25.08 -14.55 4.50
C ALA A 199 26.36 -14.53 3.65
N GLY A 200 26.52 -15.53 2.75
CA GLY A 200 27.60 -15.58 1.77
C GLY A 200 27.62 -14.41 0.78
N LEU A 201 26.52 -13.67 0.61
CA LEU A 201 26.51 -12.45 -0.19
C LEU A 201 27.34 -11.32 0.43
N SER A 202 27.64 -11.39 1.74
CA SER A 202 28.40 -10.38 2.50
C SER A 202 27.80 -8.97 2.36
N LEU A 203 26.50 -8.85 2.66
CA LEU A 203 25.77 -7.58 2.55
C LEU A 203 26.18 -6.60 3.66
N HIS A 204 26.32 -5.32 3.31
CA HIS A 204 26.44 -4.22 4.25
C HIS A 204 25.05 -3.69 4.65
N TYR A 205 24.91 -3.33 5.92
CA TYR A 205 23.66 -2.77 6.43
C TYR A 205 23.52 -1.29 6.04
N ALA A 206 22.37 -0.94 5.47
CA ALA A 206 21.93 0.44 5.30
C ALA A 206 20.93 0.80 6.40
N GLU A 207 21.12 1.97 7.00
CA GLU A 207 20.17 2.52 7.96
C GLU A 207 18.82 2.80 7.26
N PRO A 208 17.70 2.24 7.74
CA PRO A 208 16.39 2.56 7.20
C PRO A 208 15.95 3.97 7.61
N PRO A 209 14.98 4.58 6.90
CA PRO A 209 14.34 5.81 7.36
C PRO A 209 13.73 5.63 8.76
N ALA A 210 13.73 6.71 9.55
CA ALA A 210 13.06 6.69 10.85
C ALA A 210 11.57 6.35 10.68
N SER A 211 11.08 5.42 11.51
CA SER A 211 9.69 4.94 11.52
C SER A 211 9.22 4.31 10.20
N PHE A 212 10.13 3.71 9.42
CA PHE A 212 9.80 3.05 8.15
C PHE A 212 8.69 2.00 8.30
N GLU A 213 8.57 1.35 9.45
CA GLU A 213 7.53 0.35 9.70
C GLU A 213 6.13 0.97 9.56
N SER A 214 5.97 2.24 9.96
CA SER A 214 4.69 2.95 9.93
C SER A 214 4.46 3.73 8.64
N ARG A 215 5.50 4.37 8.10
CA ARG A 215 5.42 5.31 6.97
C ARG A 215 5.93 4.76 5.65
N GLY A 216 6.56 3.59 5.70
CA GLY A 216 7.11 2.94 4.54
C GLY A 216 8.56 3.34 4.22
N GLN A 217 9.09 2.69 3.20
CA GLN A 217 10.38 2.99 2.59
C GLN A 217 10.44 2.40 1.17
N LYS A 218 11.42 2.84 0.39
CA LYS A 218 11.84 2.13 -0.81
C LYS A 218 12.40 0.76 -0.45
N ILE A 219 12.06 -0.23 -1.26
CA ILE A 219 12.50 -1.62 -1.13
C ILE A 219 13.34 -1.96 -2.36
N ARG A 220 14.59 -2.34 -2.12
CA ARG A 220 15.49 -2.77 -3.18
C ARG A 220 15.06 -4.16 -3.66
N ARG A 221 15.08 -4.35 -4.97
CA ARG A 221 14.86 -5.67 -5.58
C ARG A 221 16.01 -6.62 -5.25
N PRO A 222 15.79 -7.96 -5.23
CA PRO A 222 16.85 -8.94 -5.01
C PRO A 222 18.08 -8.74 -5.92
N SER A 223 17.85 -8.40 -7.19
CA SER A 223 18.89 -8.08 -8.18
C SER A 223 19.74 -6.87 -7.79
N ILE A 224 19.12 -5.82 -7.26
CA ILE A 224 19.84 -4.62 -6.77
C ILE A 224 20.61 -4.94 -5.50
N ILE A 225 20.01 -5.63 -4.53
CA ILE A 225 20.69 -6.03 -3.28
C ILE A 225 21.94 -6.87 -3.58
N THR A 226 21.83 -7.82 -4.51
CA THR A 226 22.94 -8.70 -4.86
C THR A 226 24.07 -7.97 -5.59
N ALA A 227 23.73 -6.99 -6.45
CA ALA A 227 24.70 -6.20 -7.19
C ALA A 227 25.41 -5.15 -6.33
N GLU A 228 24.66 -4.41 -5.51
CA GLU A 228 25.18 -3.29 -4.72
C GLU A 228 25.71 -3.72 -3.34
N LYS A 229 25.36 -4.93 -2.88
CA LYS A 229 25.76 -5.46 -1.57
C LYS A 229 25.36 -4.57 -0.39
N LEU A 230 24.26 -3.83 -0.54
CA LEU A 230 23.76 -2.88 0.46
C LEU A 230 22.26 -3.11 0.65
N ALA A 231 21.82 -3.24 1.91
CA ALA A 231 20.41 -3.54 2.21
C ALA A 231 20.01 -3.10 3.63
N THR A 232 18.75 -2.73 3.80
CA THR A 232 18.10 -2.50 5.10
C THR A 232 17.62 -3.82 5.75
N CYS A 233 17.11 -3.76 6.98
CA CYS A 233 16.47 -4.92 7.61
C CYS A 233 15.24 -5.41 6.84
N LEU A 234 14.46 -4.50 6.25
CA LEU A 234 13.31 -4.87 5.43
C LEU A 234 13.74 -5.48 4.09
N ASP A 235 14.72 -4.89 3.41
CA ASP A 235 15.28 -5.43 2.16
C ASP A 235 15.76 -6.88 2.33
N THR A 236 16.53 -7.14 3.40
CA THR A 236 17.07 -8.48 3.69
C THR A 236 15.99 -9.46 4.11
N SER A 237 14.99 -9.03 4.88
CA SER A 237 13.83 -9.86 5.24
C SER A 237 13.03 -10.29 4.02
N LEU A 238 12.78 -9.37 3.08
CA LEU A 238 12.04 -9.65 1.85
C LEU A 238 12.85 -10.47 0.84
N LEU A 239 14.17 -10.25 0.75
CA LEU A 239 15.07 -11.12 -0.02
C LEU A 239 14.99 -12.56 0.49
N PHE A 240 15.06 -12.75 1.81
CA PHE A 240 14.99 -14.07 2.40
C PHE A 240 13.60 -14.70 2.24
N ALA A 241 12.52 -13.95 2.44
CA ALA A 241 11.16 -14.40 2.13
C ALA A 241 11.03 -14.84 0.67
N SER A 242 11.60 -14.09 -0.28
CA SER A 242 11.55 -14.39 -1.72
C SER A 242 12.24 -15.72 -2.05
N ALA A 243 13.39 -15.98 -1.43
CA ALA A 243 14.12 -17.23 -1.60
C ALA A 243 13.37 -18.41 -0.96
N LEU A 244 12.79 -18.23 0.23
CA LEU A 244 11.98 -19.25 0.90
C LEU A 244 10.76 -19.63 0.04
N GLU A 245 10.02 -18.64 -0.45
CA GLU A 245 8.87 -18.85 -1.33
C GLU A 245 9.28 -19.57 -2.63
N ALA A 246 10.39 -19.16 -3.25
CA ALA A 246 10.90 -19.79 -4.47
C ALA A 246 11.31 -21.27 -4.27
N THR A 247 11.61 -21.70 -3.03
CA THR A 247 11.83 -23.12 -2.69
C THR A 247 10.56 -23.89 -2.34
N GLY A 248 9.39 -23.25 -2.38
CA GLY A 248 8.12 -23.86 -2.00
C GLY A 248 7.88 -23.89 -0.49
N LEU A 249 8.59 -23.08 0.29
CA LEU A 249 8.29 -22.84 1.69
C LEU A 249 7.37 -21.64 1.84
N HIS A 250 6.69 -21.54 2.99
CA HIS A 250 5.74 -20.47 3.26
C HIS A 250 6.36 -19.46 4.25
N PRO A 251 6.94 -18.35 3.77
CA PRO A 251 7.50 -17.33 4.64
C PRO A 251 6.42 -16.52 5.36
N VAL A 252 6.77 -15.96 6.50
CA VAL A 252 5.98 -14.97 7.25
C VAL A 252 6.89 -13.78 7.52
N VAL A 253 6.49 -12.58 7.11
CA VAL A 253 7.22 -11.35 7.43
C VAL A 253 6.69 -10.81 8.75
N LEU A 254 7.60 -10.55 9.69
CA LEU A 254 7.30 -10.01 11.01
C LEU A 254 7.73 -8.55 11.05
N MET A 255 6.83 -7.67 11.45
CA MET A 255 7.08 -6.23 11.56
C MET A 255 7.14 -5.82 13.03
N PHE A 256 8.22 -5.14 13.40
CA PHE A 256 8.46 -4.60 14.74
C PHE A 256 8.69 -3.09 14.65
N GLN A 257 8.71 -2.41 15.79
CA GLN A 257 9.14 -1.01 15.84
C GLN A 257 10.62 -0.92 15.42
N GLY A 258 10.89 -0.23 14.31
CA GLY A 258 12.24 -0.04 13.77
C GLY A 258 12.92 -1.31 13.23
N HIS A 259 12.22 -2.43 13.07
CA HIS A 259 12.82 -3.66 12.57
C HIS A 259 11.84 -4.54 11.80
N ALA A 260 12.38 -5.39 10.94
CA ALA A 260 11.64 -6.42 10.22
C ALA A 260 12.43 -7.73 10.31
N ALA A 261 11.72 -8.85 10.40
CA ALA A 261 12.30 -10.18 10.33
C ALA A 261 11.44 -11.09 9.45
N VAL A 262 11.94 -12.29 9.19
CA VAL A 262 11.22 -13.32 8.46
C VAL A 262 11.24 -14.62 9.25
N GLY A 263 10.09 -15.28 9.30
CA GLY A 263 9.92 -16.64 9.78
C GLY A 263 9.51 -17.56 8.64
N VAL A 264 9.58 -18.86 8.89
CA VAL A 264 9.08 -19.89 7.99
C VAL A 264 8.49 -21.02 8.82
N TRP A 265 7.40 -21.61 8.34
CA TRP A 265 6.83 -22.78 9.00
C TRP A 265 7.71 -24.01 8.77
N MET A 266 7.93 -24.82 9.81
CA MET A 266 8.65 -26.09 9.65
C MET A 266 7.76 -27.18 9.02
N THR A 267 6.46 -26.96 8.98
CA THR A 267 5.47 -27.83 8.33
C THR A 267 4.61 -26.98 7.40
N GLN A 268 4.05 -27.57 6.34
CA GLN A 268 3.20 -26.84 5.39
C GLN A 268 1.96 -26.23 6.08
N ARG A 269 2.07 -24.97 6.47
CA ARG A 269 1.05 -24.17 7.17
C ARG A 269 1.14 -22.71 6.73
N THR A 270 0.11 -21.95 7.03
CA THR A 270 0.02 -20.50 6.82
C THR A 270 -0.71 -19.87 8.00
N LEU A 271 -0.69 -18.54 8.09
CA LEU A 271 -1.59 -17.80 8.98
C LEU A 271 -3.05 -17.92 8.49
N ALA A 272 -4.01 -17.62 9.37
CA ALA A 272 -5.42 -17.65 9.04
C ALA A 272 -5.81 -16.43 8.19
N ASN A 273 -5.23 -15.27 8.49
CA ASN A 273 -5.39 -14.03 7.74
C ASN A 273 -4.08 -13.62 7.07
N ALA A 274 -4.19 -12.73 6.07
CA ALA A 274 -3.02 -12.14 5.41
C ALA A 274 -2.22 -11.22 6.33
N ILE A 275 -2.87 -10.64 7.34
CA ILE A 275 -2.27 -9.82 8.39
C ILE A 275 -2.82 -10.33 9.72
N GLU A 276 -1.94 -10.59 10.67
CA GLU A 276 -2.27 -10.86 12.06
C GLU A 276 -1.57 -9.79 12.91
N LEU A 277 -2.30 -9.17 13.83
CA LEU A 277 -1.72 -8.24 14.81
C LEU A 277 -1.34 -9.03 16.06
N ASP A 278 -0.28 -8.62 16.74
CA ASP A 278 -0.01 -9.12 18.10
C ASP A 278 -1.20 -8.74 19.01
N ALA A 279 -1.64 -9.71 19.82
CA ALA A 279 -2.79 -9.58 20.72
C ALA A 279 -2.50 -8.71 21.95
#